data_AF-A0A6L4YZ99-F1
#
_entry.id   AF-A0A6L4YZ99-F1
#
_cell.length_a   1.000
_cell.length_b   1.000
_cell.length_c   1.000
_cell.angle_alpha   90.00
_cell.angle_beta   90.00
_cell.angle_gamma   90.00
#
_symmetry.space_group_name_H-M   'P 1'
#
loop_
_entity.id
_entity.type
_entity.pdbx_description
1 polymer ?
#
loop_
_entity_poly.entity_id
_entity_poly.type
_entity_poly.pdbx_seq_one_letter_code
_entity_poly.pdbx_strand_id
1 'polypeptide(L)'
;MQKSEVALMFSDIRGYSRLLELDEQDAIGLLALHDKISQEVINEYNGRLVKRNDDSVLASFVSANDAYLCALDFLERLKSFNENKDKPRRLIVSIGLHKGIVETRNDAIFGEQVNIVARLQALAEPGSVCMSDTIYGAISRMIDIKAIEYRDVELENLPGSHNVYKTLSIYREEFKTVRPILHEKSDFRYRIREIEHIRGNGGSFFITAFSSFAIISLFILLAGWFHSRQSGIEYTGLVKSWFNSPALYAALIPASVFLSALYARRKMRAVFDDIRDVDRILSYIMSQLGYKHPVHSKGYMLFKPQGANFFILGMRKFRARVDGNTIVLQGPYLYMSKLIKMLKYYEQTGKTDKF
;
A
#
# COMPACT_ATOMS: atom_id res chain seq x y z
N MET A 1 -11.09 30.75 19.49
CA MET A 1 -10.77 29.77 18.41
C MET A 1 -12.00 29.68 17.54
N GLN A 2 -11.85 29.88 16.23
CA GLN A 2 -12.94 29.83 15.28
C GLN A 2 -12.84 28.54 14.47
N LYS A 3 -13.95 27.80 14.37
CA LYS A 3 -14.06 26.62 13.49
C LYS A 3 -14.65 27.07 12.16
N SER A 4 -13.98 26.71 11.08
CA SER A 4 -14.45 26.99 9.72
C SER A 4 -14.17 25.79 8.84
N GLU A 5 -15.08 25.47 7.94
CA GLU A 5 -14.82 24.48 6.89
C GLU A 5 -14.08 25.16 5.74
N VAL A 6 -12.91 24.65 5.38
CA VAL A 6 -12.07 25.20 4.31
C VAL A 6 -11.47 24.09 3.46
N ALA A 7 -11.14 24.41 2.22
CA ALA A 7 -10.29 23.58 1.38
C ALA A 7 -8.82 23.97 1.62
N LEU A 8 -7.98 22.98 1.91
CA LEU A 8 -6.54 23.12 2.11
C LEU A 8 -5.80 22.60 0.88
N MET A 9 -4.77 23.35 0.47
CA MET A 9 -3.78 22.94 -0.51
C MET A 9 -2.42 22.86 0.17
N PHE A 10 -1.74 21.74 0.01
CA PHE A 10 -0.34 21.59 0.41
C PHE A 10 0.50 21.24 -0.82
N SER A 11 1.55 22.01 -1.07
CA SER A 11 2.51 21.79 -2.15
C SER A 11 3.90 21.66 -1.57
N ASP A 12 4.73 20.83 -2.18
CA ASP A 12 6.14 20.68 -1.83
C ASP A 12 6.97 20.33 -3.07
N ILE A 13 8.19 20.87 -3.13
CA ILE A 13 9.13 20.70 -4.25
C ILE A 13 9.79 19.32 -4.16
N ARG A 14 9.65 18.53 -5.22
CA ARG A 14 10.25 17.19 -5.30
C ARG A 14 11.76 17.27 -5.51
N GLY A 15 12.50 16.77 -4.51
CA GLY A 15 13.96 16.62 -4.61
C GLY A 15 14.73 17.93 -4.43
N TYR A 16 14.20 18.86 -3.65
CA TYR A 16 14.83 20.15 -3.37
C TYR A 16 16.24 20.00 -2.76
N SER A 17 16.45 19.04 -1.85
CA SER A 17 17.79 18.76 -1.29
C SER A 17 18.83 18.43 -2.36
N ARG A 18 18.43 17.73 -3.43
CA ARG A 18 19.33 17.43 -4.56
C ARG A 18 19.68 18.68 -5.38
N LEU A 19 18.77 19.66 -5.47
CA LEU A 19 19.04 20.93 -6.14
C LEU A 19 20.08 21.73 -5.36
N LEU A 20 19.95 21.79 -4.02
CA LEU A 20 20.91 22.44 -3.13
C LEU A 20 22.32 21.83 -3.22
N GLU A 21 22.42 20.49 -3.33
CA GLU A 21 23.70 19.80 -3.47
C GLU A 21 24.41 20.08 -4.81
N LEU A 22 23.65 20.38 -5.87
CA LEU A 22 24.19 20.63 -7.20
C LEU A 22 24.70 22.07 -7.35
N ASP A 23 23.87 23.04 -6.96
CA ASP A 23 24.18 24.47 -7.05
C ASP A 23 23.26 25.26 -6.09
N GLU A 24 23.83 25.75 -5.01
CA GLU A 24 23.11 26.47 -3.95
C GLU A 24 22.51 27.78 -4.45
N GLN A 25 23.21 28.53 -5.31
CA GLN A 25 22.73 29.82 -5.80
C GLN A 25 21.55 29.65 -6.75
N ASP A 26 21.64 28.68 -7.66
CA ASP A 26 20.53 28.32 -8.55
C ASP A 26 19.33 27.82 -7.73
N ALA A 27 19.54 26.99 -6.71
CA ALA A 27 18.47 26.47 -5.86
C ALA A 27 17.72 27.57 -5.08
N ILE A 28 18.42 28.58 -4.58
CA ILE A 28 17.81 29.75 -3.92
C ILE A 28 16.97 30.54 -4.93
N GLY A 29 17.49 30.78 -6.14
CA GLY A 29 16.75 31.47 -7.19
C GLY A 29 15.48 30.73 -7.63
N LEU A 30 15.56 29.39 -7.73
CA LEU A 30 14.41 28.54 -8.00
C LEU A 30 13.36 28.59 -6.88
N LEU A 31 13.79 28.61 -5.61
CA LEU A 31 12.87 28.72 -4.49
C LEU A 31 12.14 30.07 -4.49
N ALA A 32 12.86 31.17 -4.72
CA ALA A 32 12.25 32.51 -4.79
C ALA A 32 11.19 32.60 -5.91
N LEU A 33 11.43 31.94 -7.04
CA LEU A 33 10.46 31.88 -8.13
C LEU A 33 9.24 31.02 -7.76
N HIS A 34 9.46 29.85 -7.17
CA HIS A 34 8.38 29.01 -6.66
C HIS A 34 7.47 29.80 -5.70
N ASP A 35 8.07 30.59 -4.80
CA ASP A 35 7.35 31.41 -3.84
C ASP A 35 6.56 32.53 -4.51
N LYS A 36 7.12 33.15 -5.55
CA LYS A 36 6.43 34.15 -6.34
C LYS A 36 5.23 33.56 -7.08
N ILE A 37 5.43 32.49 -7.84
CA ILE A 37 4.36 31.85 -8.63
C ILE A 37 3.26 31.32 -7.71
N SER A 38 3.63 30.64 -6.61
CA SER A 38 2.63 30.13 -5.67
C SER A 38 1.80 31.25 -5.07
N GLN A 39 2.40 32.38 -4.67
CA GLN A 39 1.68 33.51 -4.11
C GLN A 39 0.72 34.15 -5.13
N GLU A 40 1.16 34.33 -6.38
CA GLU A 40 0.35 34.89 -7.46
C GLU A 40 -0.90 34.03 -7.70
N VAL A 41 -0.72 32.73 -7.93
CA VAL A 41 -1.82 31.82 -8.22
C VAL A 41 -2.77 31.71 -7.01
N ILE A 42 -2.24 31.60 -5.78
CA ILE A 42 -3.10 31.55 -4.58
C ILE A 42 -3.99 32.79 -4.50
N ASN A 43 -3.46 33.98 -4.78
CA ASN A 43 -4.23 35.23 -4.73
C ASN A 43 -5.28 35.30 -5.85
N GLU A 44 -4.94 34.87 -7.07
CA GLU A 44 -5.84 34.89 -8.22
C GLU A 44 -7.09 34.00 -8.02
N TYR A 45 -6.95 32.90 -7.28
CA TYR A 45 -8.04 31.98 -6.95
C TYR A 45 -8.62 32.21 -5.54
N ASN A 46 -8.59 33.45 -5.04
CA ASN A 46 -9.19 33.83 -3.75
C ASN A 46 -8.71 32.98 -2.55
N GLY A 47 -7.50 32.44 -2.64
CA GLY A 47 -6.86 31.67 -1.60
C GLY A 47 -6.12 32.57 -0.61
N ARG A 48 -5.85 32.01 0.56
CA ARG A 48 -4.99 32.61 1.58
C ARG A 48 -3.77 31.74 1.79
N LEU A 49 -2.59 32.32 1.67
CA LEU A 49 -1.36 31.67 2.11
C LEU A 49 -1.39 31.56 3.64
N VAL A 50 -1.37 30.33 4.16
CA VAL A 50 -1.41 30.06 5.61
C VAL A 50 0.00 29.99 6.15
N LYS A 51 0.86 29.25 5.47
CA LYS A 51 2.23 29.00 5.92
C LYS A 51 3.11 28.64 4.73
N ARG A 52 4.35 29.11 4.79
CA ARG A 52 5.45 28.71 3.91
C ARG A 52 6.57 28.12 4.78
N ASN A 53 7.12 27.00 4.37
CA ASN A 53 8.16 26.26 5.09
C ASN A 53 9.19 25.78 4.07
N ASP A 54 10.35 26.43 3.98
CA ASP A 54 11.40 26.15 3.01
C ASP A 54 10.83 25.86 1.61
N ASP A 55 10.75 24.60 1.19
CA ASP A 55 10.27 24.11 -0.10
C ASP A 55 8.76 23.83 -0.20
N SER A 56 8.00 24.09 0.87
CA SER A 56 6.58 23.75 0.98
C SER A 56 5.66 24.95 1.21
N VAL A 57 4.44 24.85 0.67
CA VAL A 57 3.41 25.88 0.71
C VAL A 57 2.10 25.27 1.20
N LEU A 58 1.52 25.87 2.25
CA LEU A 58 0.18 25.57 2.75
C LEU A 58 -0.73 26.77 2.49
N ALA A 59 -1.82 26.54 1.74
CA ALA A 59 -2.83 27.53 1.44
C ALA A 59 -4.23 27.04 1.82
N SER A 60 -5.14 27.97 2.09
CA SER A 60 -6.54 27.69 2.40
C SER A 60 -7.47 28.47 1.48
N PHE A 61 -8.57 27.85 1.09
CA PHE A 61 -9.59 28.39 0.20
C PHE A 61 -10.97 28.16 0.81
N VAL A 62 -11.88 29.10 0.57
CA VAL A 62 -13.30 28.92 0.92
C VAL A 62 -13.97 27.92 -0.03
N SER A 63 -13.57 27.94 -1.30
CA SER A 63 -14.11 27.11 -2.38
C SER A 63 -13.18 25.93 -2.70
N ALA A 64 -13.73 24.71 -2.73
CA ALA A 64 -13.01 23.52 -3.18
C ALA A 64 -12.67 23.59 -4.68
N ASN A 65 -13.51 24.27 -5.47
CA ASN A 65 -13.27 24.49 -6.89
C ASN A 65 -12.06 25.40 -7.11
N ASP A 66 -11.98 26.49 -6.35
CA ASP A 66 -10.90 27.47 -6.46
C ASP A 66 -9.57 26.82 -6.05
N ALA A 67 -9.58 26.01 -4.99
CA ALA A 67 -8.40 25.23 -4.58
C ALA A 67 -7.92 24.28 -5.70
N TYR A 68 -8.86 23.62 -6.40
CA TYR A 68 -8.52 22.72 -7.49
C TYR A 68 -7.98 23.45 -8.72
N LEU A 69 -8.63 24.54 -9.14
CA LEU A 69 -8.18 25.35 -10.27
C LEU A 69 -6.83 26.03 -9.98
N CYS A 70 -6.64 26.53 -8.76
CA CYS A 70 -5.35 27.02 -8.28
C CYS A 70 -4.25 25.97 -8.42
N ALA A 71 -4.52 24.72 -8.03
CA ALA A 71 -3.53 23.65 -8.13
C ALA A 71 -3.17 23.34 -9.60
N LEU A 72 -4.15 23.39 -10.52
CA LEU A 72 -3.91 23.16 -11.94
C LEU A 72 -3.10 24.29 -12.59
N ASP A 73 -3.50 25.55 -12.37
CA ASP A 73 -2.77 26.71 -12.91
C ASP A 73 -1.35 26.77 -12.33
N PHE A 74 -1.18 26.43 -11.04
CA PHE A 74 0.14 26.37 -10.45
C PHE A 74 1.05 25.35 -11.16
N LEU A 75 0.54 24.15 -11.45
CA LEU A 75 1.27 23.15 -12.23
C LEU A 75 1.55 23.63 -13.65
N GLU A 76 0.60 24.31 -14.30
CA GLU A 76 0.75 24.82 -15.66
C GLU A 76 1.84 25.91 -15.76
N ARG A 77 1.84 26.89 -14.85
CA ARG A 77 2.90 27.92 -14.80
C ARG A 77 4.28 27.33 -14.56
N LEU A 78 4.38 26.34 -13.67
CA LEU A 78 5.64 25.62 -13.45
C LEU A 78 6.04 24.79 -14.68
N LYS A 79 5.09 24.22 -15.41
CA LYS A 79 5.36 23.52 -16.67
C LYS A 79 5.98 24.47 -17.68
N SER A 80 5.34 25.61 -17.95
CA SER A 80 5.85 26.63 -18.88
C SER A 80 7.23 27.13 -18.48
N PHE A 81 7.47 27.33 -17.17
CA PHE A 81 8.80 27.69 -16.67
C PHE A 81 9.86 26.61 -16.96
N ASN A 82 9.48 25.34 -16.89
CA ASN A 82 10.39 24.21 -17.06
C ASN A 82 10.65 23.81 -18.52
N GLU A 83 9.93 24.37 -19.51
CA GLU A 83 10.04 23.99 -20.92
C GLU A 83 11.46 24.14 -21.48
N ASN A 84 12.17 25.20 -21.07
CA ASN A 84 13.53 25.50 -21.54
C ASN A 84 14.63 25.07 -20.57
N LYS A 85 14.31 24.21 -19.60
CA LYS A 85 15.26 23.78 -18.56
C LYS A 85 15.63 22.31 -18.67
N ASP A 86 16.90 22.02 -18.43
CA ASP A 86 17.40 20.67 -18.25
C ASP A 86 16.70 19.99 -17.06
N LYS A 87 16.39 18.69 -17.21
CA LYS A 87 15.71 17.87 -16.19
C LYS A 87 16.21 18.09 -14.75
N PRO A 88 17.51 18.10 -14.45
CA PRO A 88 17.98 18.29 -13.08
C PRO A 88 17.62 19.66 -12.48
N ARG A 89 17.38 20.70 -13.30
CA ARG A 89 17.10 22.09 -12.90
C ARG A 89 15.61 22.48 -12.98
N ARG A 90 14.73 21.51 -13.24
CA ARG A 90 13.28 21.74 -13.31
C ARG A 90 12.67 21.82 -11.90
N LEU A 91 11.76 22.78 -11.71
CA LEU A 91 10.94 22.90 -10.51
C LEU A 91 9.72 21.98 -10.61
N ILE A 92 9.78 20.83 -9.95
CA ILE A 92 8.69 19.86 -9.97
C ILE A 92 8.04 19.85 -8.60
N VAL A 93 6.74 20.10 -8.54
CA VAL A 93 5.97 20.06 -7.29
C VAL A 93 4.97 18.92 -7.29
N SER A 94 4.59 18.48 -6.11
CA SER A 94 3.44 17.59 -5.91
C SER A 94 2.46 18.30 -4.99
N ILE A 95 1.16 18.15 -5.27
CA ILE A 95 0.11 18.90 -4.58
C ILE A 95 -0.91 17.94 -3.94
N GLY A 96 -1.29 18.23 -2.69
CA GLY A 96 -2.37 17.59 -1.95
C GLY A 96 -3.55 18.54 -1.75
N LEU A 97 -4.77 18.03 -1.90
CA LEU A 97 -6.00 18.79 -1.66
C LEU A 97 -6.94 18.07 -0.69
N HIS A 98 -7.40 18.78 0.34
CA HIS A 98 -8.36 18.25 1.31
C HIS A 98 -9.38 19.30 1.76
N LYS A 99 -10.63 18.93 1.99
CA LYS A 99 -11.63 19.82 2.59
C LYS A 99 -12.02 19.28 3.96
N GLY A 100 -12.01 20.15 4.96
CA GLY A 100 -12.37 19.78 6.31
C GLY A 100 -12.56 20.96 7.24
N ILE A 101 -13.05 20.67 8.45
CA ILE A 101 -13.25 21.67 9.50
C ILE A 101 -11.91 21.89 10.18
N VAL A 102 -11.42 23.12 10.13
CA VAL A 102 -10.16 23.53 10.75
C VAL A 102 -10.39 24.47 11.91
N GLU A 103 -9.43 24.49 12.84
CA GLU A 103 -9.37 25.48 13.90
C GLU A 103 -8.33 26.54 13.56
N THR A 104 -8.77 27.80 13.51
CA THR A 104 -7.91 28.95 13.20
C THR A 104 -7.58 29.72 14.48
N ARG A 105 -6.30 30.03 14.67
CA ARG A 105 -5.79 30.88 15.76
C ARG A 105 -4.71 31.82 15.23
N ASN A 106 -4.89 33.13 15.37
CA ASN A 106 -3.97 34.16 14.87
C ASN A 106 -3.56 33.92 13.40
N ASP A 107 -4.55 33.64 12.56
CA ASP A 107 -4.37 33.30 11.14
C ASP A 107 -3.54 32.04 10.81
N ALA A 108 -3.11 31.30 11.82
CA ALA A 108 -2.55 29.96 11.63
C ALA A 108 -3.65 28.89 11.73
N ILE A 109 -3.57 27.92 10.83
CA ILE A 109 -4.44 26.75 10.80
C ILE A 109 -3.71 25.58 11.45
N PHE A 110 -4.38 24.92 12.39
CA PHE A 110 -3.86 23.75 13.08
C PHE A 110 -4.83 22.57 13.03
N GLY A 111 -4.29 21.38 13.23
CA GLY A 111 -5.07 20.18 13.48
C GLY A 111 -4.85 19.08 12.45
N GLU A 112 -5.65 18.04 12.59
CA GLU A 112 -5.59 16.80 11.81
C GLU A 112 -5.70 17.05 10.29
N GLN A 113 -6.48 18.06 9.89
CA GLN A 113 -6.70 18.43 8.49
C GLN A 113 -5.40 18.82 7.77
N VAL A 114 -4.48 19.49 8.47
CA VAL A 114 -3.15 19.85 7.94
C VAL A 114 -2.30 18.60 7.71
N ASN A 115 -2.41 17.62 8.61
CA ASN A 115 -1.71 16.35 8.46
C ASN A 115 -2.28 15.55 7.28
N ILE A 116 -3.61 15.48 7.13
CA ILE A 116 -4.25 14.78 6.02
C ILE A 116 -3.79 15.36 4.67
N VAL A 117 -3.85 16.69 4.49
CA VAL A 117 -3.47 17.31 3.21
C VAL A 117 -1.98 17.10 2.89
N ALA A 118 -1.10 17.15 3.90
CA ALA A 118 0.32 16.84 3.72
C ALA A 118 0.55 15.38 3.29
N ARG A 119 -0.23 14.42 3.83
CA ARG A 119 -0.13 13.01 3.41
C ARG A 119 -0.68 12.78 2.01
N LEU A 120 -1.74 13.48 1.62
CA LEU A 120 -2.23 13.44 0.25
C LEU A 120 -1.18 13.97 -0.72
N GLN A 121 -0.55 15.10 -0.39
CA GLN A 121 0.56 15.65 -1.17
C GLN A 121 1.69 14.63 -1.33
N ALA A 122 2.09 13.97 -0.25
CA ALA A 122 3.16 12.98 -0.29
C ALA A 122 2.83 11.80 -1.22
N LEU A 123 1.55 11.43 -1.32
CA LEU A 123 1.04 10.39 -2.23
C LEU A 123 0.92 10.84 -3.68
N ALA A 124 0.90 12.13 -3.96
CA ALA A 124 0.83 12.66 -5.32
C ALA A 124 2.13 12.36 -6.07
N GLU A 125 2.03 12.00 -7.34
CA GLU A 125 3.19 11.88 -8.20
C GLU A 125 3.80 13.25 -8.52
N PRO A 126 5.08 13.33 -8.93
CA PRO A 126 5.69 14.58 -9.36
C PRO A 126 4.91 15.23 -10.51
N GLY A 127 4.51 16.49 -10.34
CA GLY A 127 3.68 17.24 -11.30
C GLY A 127 2.20 16.84 -11.32
N SER A 128 1.68 16.25 -10.23
CA SER A 128 0.28 15.84 -10.14
C SER A 128 -0.39 16.33 -8.84
N VAL A 129 -1.71 16.18 -8.80
CA VAL A 129 -2.57 16.53 -7.67
C VAL A 129 -3.18 15.25 -7.09
N CYS A 130 -3.08 15.07 -5.78
CA CYS A 130 -3.80 14.04 -5.03
C CYS A 130 -4.85 14.70 -4.15
N MET A 131 -6.11 14.29 -4.28
CA MET A 131 -7.23 14.89 -3.57
C MET A 131 -7.99 13.86 -2.75
N SER A 132 -8.51 14.28 -1.61
CA SER A 132 -9.44 13.47 -0.82
C SER A 132 -10.81 13.36 -1.49
N ASP A 133 -11.59 12.37 -1.05
CA ASP A 133 -13.00 12.20 -1.43
C ASP A 133 -13.86 13.46 -1.25
N THR A 134 -13.64 14.19 -0.15
CA THR A 134 -14.38 15.45 0.13
C THR A 134 -14.18 16.53 -0.93
N ILE A 135 -12.97 16.63 -1.49
CA ILE A 135 -12.69 17.57 -2.59
C ILE A 135 -13.33 17.01 -3.86
N TYR A 136 -12.99 15.77 -4.23
CA TYR A 136 -13.47 15.15 -5.47
C TYR A 136 -15.00 15.19 -5.59
N GLY A 137 -15.72 14.83 -4.52
CA GLY A 137 -17.19 14.90 -4.48
C GLY A 137 -17.75 16.32 -4.64
N ALA A 138 -17.03 17.35 -4.17
CA ALA A 138 -17.46 18.74 -4.31
C ALA A 138 -17.27 19.27 -5.75
N ILE A 139 -16.23 18.84 -6.46
CA ILE A 139 -15.86 19.40 -7.79
C ILE A 139 -16.31 18.54 -8.98
N SER A 140 -16.45 17.22 -8.81
CA SER A 140 -16.83 16.26 -9.87
C SER A 140 -18.20 16.52 -10.49
N ARG A 141 -19.07 17.28 -9.82
CA ARG A 141 -20.37 17.68 -10.35
C ARG A 141 -20.29 18.87 -11.30
N MET A 142 -19.22 19.65 -11.24
CA MET A 142 -19.06 20.92 -11.97
C MET A 142 -18.00 20.83 -13.07
N ILE A 143 -16.98 19.97 -12.89
CA ILE A 143 -15.84 19.85 -13.79
C ILE A 143 -15.61 18.37 -14.13
N ASP A 144 -15.34 18.07 -15.42
CA ASP A 144 -14.86 16.76 -15.84
C ASP A 144 -13.39 16.58 -15.42
N ILE A 145 -13.16 15.69 -14.45
CA ILE A 145 -11.85 15.51 -13.82
C ILE A 145 -11.25 14.19 -14.25
N LYS A 146 -10.12 14.27 -14.95
CA LYS A 146 -9.30 13.08 -15.30
C LYS A 146 -8.44 12.66 -14.10
N ALA A 147 -9.05 11.96 -13.16
CA ALA A 147 -8.38 11.39 -11.99
C ALA A 147 -8.59 9.88 -11.88
N ILE A 148 -7.61 9.20 -11.28
CA ILE A 148 -7.65 7.77 -10.94
C ILE A 148 -8.02 7.64 -9.47
N GLU A 149 -9.07 6.86 -9.18
CA GLU A 149 -9.50 6.54 -7.82
C GLU A 149 -8.61 5.44 -7.21
N TYR A 150 -8.19 5.66 -5.97
CA TYR A 150 -7.51 4.69 -5.11
C TYR A 150 -8.33 4.52 -3.84
N ARG A 151 -8.84 3.31 -3.63
CA ARG A 151 -9.68 2.97 -2.48
C ARG A 151 -8.87 2.40 -1.33
N ASP A 152 -9.40 2.57 -0.12
CA ASP A 152 -8.87 2.02 1.12
C ASP A 152 -7.39 2.32 1.38
N VAL A 153 -6.98 3.55 1.09
CA VAL A 153 -5.61 4.00 1.36
C VAL A 153 -5.49 4.33 2.83
N GLU A 154 -4.62 3.58 3.53
CA GLU A 154 -4.19 3.90 4.89
C GLU A 154 -3.19 5.06 4.82
N LEU A 155 -3.53 6.19 5.42
CA LEU A 155 -2.61 7.30 5.59
C LEU A 155 -1.82 7.08 6.89
N GLU A 156 -0.51 7.28 6.84
CA GLU A 156 0.37 7.02 7.99
C GLU A 156 -0.07 7.85 9.22
N ASN A 157 -0.26 7.16 10.35
CA ASN A 157 -0.70 7.75 11.64
C ASN A 157 -2.07 8.44 11.61
N LEU A 158 -2.92 8.12 10.63
CA LEU A 158 -4.31 8.54 10.59
C LEU A 158 -5.22 7.30 10.67
N PRO A 159 -6.22 7.28 11.56
CA PRO A 159 -7.11 6.14 11.70
C PRO A 159 -8.07 6.06 10.50
N GLY A 160 -8.18 4.86 9.94
CA GLY A 160 -9.18 4.55 8.90
C GLY A 160 -8.61 4.38 7.51
N SER A 161 -9.52 4.08 6.59
CA SER A 161 -9.27 3.86 5.18
C SER A 161 -9.86 5.03 4.41
N HIS A 162 -9.06 5.68 3.56
CA HIS A 162 -9.47 6.86 2.82
C HIS A 162 -9.49 6.56 1.32
N ASN A 163 -10.52 7.06 0.63
CA ASN A 163 -10.51 7.12 -0.82
C ASN A 163 -9.78 8.38 -1.26
N VAL A 164 -8.83 8.21 -2.18
CA VAL A 164 -8.02 9.31 -2.72
C VAL A 164 -8.04 9.26 -4.23
N TYR A 165 -8.02 10.43 -4.86
CA TYR A 165 -8.11 10.59 -6.30
C TYR A 165 -6.85 11.28 -6.79
N LYS A 166 -6.14 10.70 -7.75
CA LYS A 166 -4.90 11.29 -8.29
C LYS A 166 -5.10 11.72 -9.73
N THR A 167 -4.77 12.97 -10.04
CA THR A 167 -4.71 13.44 -11.42
C THR A 167 -3.50 12.85 -12.12
N LEU A 168 -3.53 12.87 -13.45
CA LEU A 168 -2.37 12.51 -14.25
C LEU A 168 -1.30 13.59 -14.12
N SER A 169 -0.03 13.19 -14.05
CA SER A 169 1.08 14.14 -14.07
C SER A 169 1.09 14.97 -15.35
N ILE A 170 1.41 16.26 -15.22
CA ILE A 170 1.66 17.17 -16.35
C ILE A 170 2.88 16.74 -17.20
N TYR A 171 3.74 15.87 -16.66
CA TYR A 171 4.88 15.26 -17.35
C TYR A 171 4.60 13.78 -17.68
N ARG A 172 3.48 13.51 -18.36
CA ARG A 172 2.98 12.14 -18.62
C ARG A 172 4.00 11.19 -19.23
N GLU A 173 4.91 11.68 -20.07
CA GLU A 173 5.95 10.87 -20.73
C GLU A 173 7.14 10.55 -19.81
N GLU A 174 7.40 11.39 -18.80
CA GLU A 174 8.56 11.28 -17.90
C GLU A 174 8.17 10.62 -16.58
N PHE A 175 7.08 11.08 -15.98
CA PHE A 175 6.40 10.44 -14.87
C PHE A 175 5.17 9.75 -15.45
N LYS A 176 5.40 8.62 -16.12
CA LYS A 176 4.31 7.68 -16.38
C LYS A 176 3.74 7.34 -15.00
N THR A 177 2.54 7.84 -14.71
CA THR A 177 1.68 7.22 -13.70
C THR A 177 1.70 5.75 -14.07
N VAL A 178 2.43 4.96 -13.30
CA VAL A 178 2.19 3.53 -13.31
C VAL A 178 0.80 3.48 -12.73
N ARG A 179 -0.23 3.50 -13.60
CA ARG A 179 -1.57 3.06 -13.24
C ARG A 179 -1.32 1.85 -12.34
N PRO A 180 -1.92 1.70 -11.15
CA PRO A 180 -1.93 0.38 -10.52
C PRO A 180 -2.45 -0.50 -11.64
N ILE A 181 -1.56 -1.33 -12.20
CA ILE A 181 -1.84 -1.96 -13.48
C ILE A 181 -3.03 -2.84 -13.17
N LEU A 182 -4.22 -2.42 -13.61
CA LEU A 182 -5.36 -3.28 -13.78
C LEU A 182 -4.85 -4.28 -14.81
N HIS A 183 -4.42 -5.41 -14.28
CA HIS A 183 -3.40 -6.28 -14.82
C HIS A 183 -3.43 -6.41 -16.35
N GLU A 184 -2.55 -5.65 -17.01
CA GLU A 184 -2.21 -5.93 -18.39
C GLU A 184 -1.33 -7.17 -18.36
N LYS A 185 -1.83 -8.23 -18.98
CA LYS A 185 -1.10 -9.45 -19.30
C LYS A 185 0.29 -9.07 -19.80
N SER A 186 1.35 -9.52 -19.12
CA SER A 186 2.70 -9.23 -19.63
C SER A 186 2.92 -10.06 -20.89
N ASP A 187 3.25 -9.43 -22.02
CA ASP A 187 3.63 -10.15 -23.25
C ASP A 187 4.98 -10.90 -23.11
N PHE A 188 5.68 -10.70 -21.99
CA PHE A 188 6.93 -11.37 -21.69
C PHE A 188 6.72 -12.85 -21.33
N ARG A 189 7.34 -13.72 -22.12
CA ARG A 189 7.50 -15.14 -21.83
C ARG A 189 8.81 -15.36 -21.08
N TYR A 190 8.75 -16.04 -19.94
CA TYR A 190 9.92 -16.57 -19.22
C TYR A 190 9.97 -18.09 -19.36
N ARG A 191 11.14 -18.67 -19.11
CA ARG A 191 11.32 -20.12 -19.03
C ARG A 191 11.88 -20.49 -17.67
N ILE A 192 11.23 -21.43 -16.99
CA ILE A 192 11.69 -21.94 -15.69
C ILE A 192 12.67 -23.08 -15.96
N ARG A 193 13.93 -22.88 -15.58
CA ARG A 193 14.99 -23.89 -15.72
C ARG A 193 14.86 -24.96 -14.65
N GLU A 194 14.72 -24.53 -13.40
CA GLU A 194 14.69 -25.43 -12.25
C GLU A 194 13.90 -24.84 -11.09
N ILE A 195 13.21 -25.68 -10.33
CA ILE A 195 12.57 -25.30 -9.07
C ILE A 195 13.16 -26.16 -7.97
N GLU A 196 14.00 -25.56 -7.13
CA GLU A 196 14.61 -26.20 -5.98
C GLU A 196 13.77 -25.94 -4.73
N HIS A 197 13.37 -27.02 -4.04
CA HIS A 197 12.77 -26.92 -2.72
C HIS A 197 13.87 -26.87 -1.65
N ILE A 198 14.03 -25.71 -1.01
CA ILE A 198 14.95 -25.56 0.11
C ILE A 198 14.29 -26.23 1.33
N ARG A 199 14.71 -27.47 1.64
CA ARG A 199 14.25 -28.18 2.85
C ARG A 199 14.68 -27.40 4.08
N GLY A 200 13.71 -26.97 4.88
CA GLY A 200 13.98 -26.41 6.21
C GLY A 200 14.30 -27.52 7.22
N ASN A 201 14.88 -27.13 8.36
CA ASN A 201 14.99 -28.05 9.49
C ASN A 201 13.58 -28.50 9.92
N GLY A 202 13.31 -29.79 9.81
CA GLY A 202 12.01 -30.41 10.11
C GLY A 202 11.48 -30.13 11.52
N GLY A 203 12.34 -29.67 12.44
CA GLY A 203 11.95 -29.26 13.79
C GLY A 203 10.87 -28.17 13.85
N SER A 204 10.81 -27.28 12.85
CA SER A 204 9.76 -26.25 12.80
C SER A 204 8.34 -26.81 12.68
N PHE A 205 8.17 -27.96 12.00
CA PHE A 205 6.88 -28.61 11.85
C PHE A 205 6.41 -29.31 13.13
N PHE A 206 7.33 -29.94 13.85
CA PHE A 206 7.03 -30.60 15.13
C PHE A 206 6.66 -29.58 16.20
N ILE A 207 7.37 -28.45 16.25
CA ILE A 207 7.05 -27.35 17.18
C ILE A 207 5.67 -26.77 16.88
N THR A 208 5.30 -26.59 15.60
CA THR A 208 3.96 -26.09 15.23
C THR A 208 2.84 -27.12 15.46
N ALA A 209 3.12 -28.41 15.30
CA ALA A 209 2.16 -29.46 15.60
C ALA A 209 1.89 -29.56 17.10
N PHE A 210 2.95 -29.50 17.92
CA PHE A 210 2.83 -29.51 19.37
C PHE A 210 2.10 -28.27 19.90
N SER A 211 2.41 -27.08 19.37
CA SER A 211 1.71 -25.86 19.77
C SER A 211 0.24 -25.86 19.34
N SER A 212 -0.07 -26.35 18.14
CA SER A 212 -1.46 -26.51 17.69
C SER A 212 -2.22 -27.49 18.59
N PHE A 213 -1.60 -28.60 18.97
CA PHE A 213 -2.17 -29.57 19.90
C PHE A 213 -2.46 -28.93 21.27
N ALA A 214 -1.52 -28.16 21.82
CA ALA A 214 -1.69 -27.46 23.09
C ALA A 214 -2.82 -26.43 23.04
N ILE A 215 -2.95 -25.68 21.94
CA ILE A 215 -4.02 -24.68 21.77
C ILE A 215 -5.40 -25.34 21.67
N ILE A 216 -5.53 -26.40 20.87
CA ILE A 216 -6.79 -27.12 20.72
C ILE A 216 -7.19 -27.77 22.06
N SER A 217 -6.24 -28.37 22.76
CA SER A 217 -6.41 -28.91 24.12
C SER A 217 -6.93 -27.83 25.09
N LEU A 218 -6.31 -26.65 25.11
CA LEU A 218 -6.72 -25.54 25.96
C LEU A 218 -8.14 -25.05 25.66
N PHE A 219 -8.49 -24.94 24.38
CA PHE A 219 -9.85 -24.55 23.95
C PHE A 219 -10.91 -25.53 24.42
N ILE A 220 -10.62 -26.83 24.35
CA ILE A 220 -11.54 -27.88 24.81
C ILE A 220 -11.69 -27.84 26.34
N LEU A 221 -10.60 -27.63 27.09
CA LEU A 221 -10.66 -27.47 28.54
C LEU A 221 -11.49 -26.24 28.94
N LEU A 222 -11.31 -25.11 28.24
CA LEU A 222 -12.09 -23.90 28.46
C LEU A 222 -13.58 -24.10 28.13
N ALA A 223 -13.90 -24.79 27.03
CA ALA A 223 -15.27 -25.13 26.67
C ALA A 223 -15.91 -26.07 27.70
N GLY A 224 -15.16 -27.06 28.19
CA GLY A 224 -15.59 -27.96 29.27
C GLY A 224 -15.81 -27.23 30.59
N TRP A 225 -14.97 -26.26 30.92
CA TRP A 225 -15.13 -25.39 32.09
C TRP A 225 -16.39 -24.52 31.99
N PHE A 226 -16.61 -23.91 30.83
CA PHE A 226 -17.82 -23.10 30.59
C PHE A 226 -19.09 -23.95 30.65
N HIS A 227 -19.07 -25.14 30.04
CA HIS A 227 -20.18 -26.09 30.10
C HIS A 227 -20.47 -26.53 31.53
N SER A 228 -19.46 -26.92 32.30
CA SER A 228 -19.57 -27.27 33.74
C SER A 228 -20.26 -26.17 34.56
N ARG A 229 -19.95 -24.90 34.28
CA ARG A 229 -20.55 -23.75 34.95
C ARG A 229 -22.04 -23.56 34.63
N GLN A 230 -22.48 -24.04 33.47
CA GLN A 230 -23.86 -23.91 32.99
C GLN A 230 -24.74 -25.11 33.34
N SER A 231 -24.17 -26.33 33.37
CA SER A 231 -24.90 -27.59 33.62
C SER A 231 -24.69 -28.18 35.03
N GLY A 232 -23.88 -27.55 35.88
CA GLY A 232 -23.68 -27.96 37.28
C GLY A 232 -22.86 -29.24 37.46
N ILE A 233 -22.27 -29.77 36.39
CA ILE A 233 -21.46 -30.99 36.39
C ILE A 233 -20.06 -30.66 36.95
N GLU A 234 -19.50 -31.52 37.81
CA GLU A 234 -18.15 -31.34 38.35
C GLU A 234 -17.08 -31.32 37.24
N TYR A 235 -16.34 -30.20 37.16
CA TYR A 235 -15.27 -29.98 36.19
C TYR A 235 -14.16 -31.06 36.26
N THR A 236 -13.85 -31.54 37.45
CA THR A 236 -12.82 -32.57 37.70
C THR A 236 -13.13 -33.89 37.01
N GLY A 237 -14.41 -34.30 36.94
CA GLY A 237 -14.85 -35.50 36.24
C GLY A 237 -14.72 -35.38 34.71
N LEU A 238 -15.04 -34.21 34.16
CA LEU A 238 -14.90 -33.92 32.73
C LEU A 238 -13.43 -33.94 32.29
N VAL A 239 -12.53 -33.34 33.08
CA VAL A 239 -11.08 -33.36 32.81
C VAL A 239 -10.54 -34.78 32.89
N LYS A 240 -10.94 -35.57 33.89
CA LYS A 240 -10.51 -36.97 34.04
C LYS A 240 -11.00 -37.85 32.88
N SER A 241 -12.22 -37.65 32.40
CA SER A 241 -12.74 -38.32 31.20
C SER A 241 -11.96 -37.92 29.94
N TRP A 242 -11.49 -36.67 29.87
CA TRP A 242 -10.71 -36.15 28.74
C TRP A 242 -9.35 -36.83 28.62
N PHE A 243 -8.64 -37.00 29.74
CA PHE A 243 -7.35 -37.71 29.76
C PHE A 243 -7.45 -39.23 29.58
N ASN A 244 -8.62 -39.81 29.90
CA ASN A 244 -8.82 -41.26 29.88
C ASN A 244 -9.51 -41.78 28.61
N SER A 245 -9.83 -40.93 27.63
CA SER A 245 -10.55 -41.33 26.41
C SER A 245 -9.60 -41.41 25.20
N PRO A 246 -9.18 -42.62 24.75
CA PRO A 246 -8.30 -42.79 23.59
C PRO A 246 -8.88 -42.19 22.29
N ALA A 247 -10.20 -42.18 22.15
CA ALA A 247 -10.89 -41.64 20.98
C ALA A 247 -10.66 -40.13 20.77
N LEU A 248 -10.47 -39.35 21.84
CA LEU A 248 -10.20 -37.92 21.74
C LEU A 248 -8.80 -37.65 21.19
N TYR A 249 -7.80 -38.41 21.66
CA TYR A 249 -6.44 -38.32 21.14
C TYR A 249 -6.36 -38.76 19.67
N ALA A 250 -7.13 -39.78 19.29
CA ALA A 250 -7.24 -40.25 17.92
C ALA A 250 -7.77 -39.19 16.94
N ALA A 251 -8.59 -38.24 17.41
CA ALA A 251 -9.06 -37.10 16.62
C ALA A 251 -8.14 -35.87 16.70
N LEU A 252 -7.54 -35.60 17.87
CA LEU A 252 -6.70 -34.43 18.13
C LEU A 252 -5.35 -34.48 17.41
N ILE A 253 -4.73 -35.67 17.34
CA ILE A 253 -3.42 -35.83 16.71
C ILE A 253 -3.51 -35.56 15.19
N PRO A 254 -4.45 -36.13 14.42
CA PRO A 254 -4.64 -35.77 13.02
C PRO A 254 -5.00 -34.29 12.82
N ALA A 255 -5.84 -33.71 13.69
CA ALA A 255 -6.22 -32.31 13.60
C ALA A 255 -5.03 -31.36 13.83
N SER A 256 -4.15 -31.67 14.79
CA SER A 256 -2.96 -30.85 15.05
C SER A 256 -1.92 -30.97 13.95
N VAL A 257 -1.73 -32.17 13.39
CA VAL A 257 -0.89 -32.41 12.22
C VAL A 257 -1.44 -31.67 10.99
N PHE A 258 -2.76 -31.69 10.79
CA PHE A 258 -3.43 -30.97 9.71
C PHE A 258 -3.27 -29.45 9.85
N LEU A 259 -3.49 -28.88 11.03
CA LEU A 259 -3.24 -27.45 11.29
C LEU A 259 -1.76 -27.10 11.09
N SER A 260 -0.85 -27.95 11.58
CA SER A 260 0.59 -27.72 11.38
C SER A 260 0.95 -27.70 9.89
N ALA A 261 0.39 -28.62 9.10
CA ALA A 261 0.57 -28.66 7.66
C ALA A 261 -0.03 -27.43 6.95
N LEU A 262 -1.19 -26.97 7.40
CA LEU A 262 -1.86 -25.77 6.91
C LEU A 262 -1.02 -24.50 7.15
N TYR A 263 -0.40 -24.39 8.34
CA TYR A 263 0.41 -23.23 8.73
C TYR A 263 1.91 -23.37 8.41
N ALA A 264 2.32 -24.52 7.86
CA ALA A 264 3.70 -24.77 7.49
C ALA A 264 4.17 -23.75 6.44
N ARG A 265 5.33 -23.15 6.69
CA ARG A 265 6.01 -22.29 5.73
C ARG A 265 7.05 -23.08 4.97
N ARG A 266 7.09 -22.89 3.65
CA ARG A 266 8.16 -23.43 2.79
C ARG A 266 8.95 -22.31 2.15
N LYS A 267 10.20 -22.63 1.85
CA LYS A 267 11.11 -21.81 1.07
C LYS A 267 11.43 -22.55 -0.22
N MET A 268 11.41 -21.86 -1.35
CA MET A 268 11.80 -22.41 -2.64
C MET A 268 12.65 -21.42 -3.40
N ARG A 269 13.43 -21.93 -4.33
CA ARG A 269 14.20 -21.16 -5.28
C ARG A 269 13.79 -21.60 -6.68
N ALA A 270 13.33 -20.66 -7.48
CA ALA A 270 13.06 -20.87 -8.89
C ALA A 270 14.18 -20.21 -9.70
N VAL A 271 14.81 -20.97 -10.59
CA VAL A 271 15.86 -20.53 -11.50
C VAL A 271 15.24 -20.39 -12.89
N PHE A 272 15.49 -19.25 -13.54
CA PHE A 272 14.93 -18.92 -14.84
C PHE A 272 16.05 -18.75 -15.87
N ASP A 273 15.76 -19.01 -17.15
CA ASP A 273 16.75 -18.85 -18.23
C ASP A 273 17.03 -17.35 -18.54
N ASP A 274 15.98 -16.53 -18.59
CA ASP A 274 16.03 -15.07 -18.71
C ASP A 274 14.94 -14.45 -17.81
N ILE A 275 15.31 -13.43 -17.01
CA ILE A 275 14.42 -12.72 -16.09
C ILE A 275 14.30 -11.27 -16.56
N ARG A 276 13.12 -10.93 -17.09
CA ARG A 276 12.69 -9.54 -17.33
C ARG A 276 11.28 -9.39 -16.79
N ASP A 277 11.04 -8.35 -15.99
CA ASP A 277 9.72 -8.04 -15.41
C ASP A 277 9.07 -9.19 -14.62
N VAL A 278 9.85 -10.13 -14.09
CA VAL A 278 9.29 -11.28 -13.34
C VAL A 278 8.67 -10.82 -12.01
N ASP A 279 9.12 -9.69 -11.47
CA ASP A 279 8.45 -9.00 -10.35
C ASP A 279 7.00 -8.61 -10.69
N ARG A 280 6.75 -8.11 -11.91
CA ARG A 280 5.41 -7.77 -12.41
C ARG A 280 4.55 -9.01 -12.62
N ILE A 281 5.11 -10.05 -13.24
CA ILE A 281 4.43 -11.34 -13.44
C ILE A 281 4.07 -11.98 -12.11
N LEU A 282 5.02 -12.02 -11.18
CA LEU A 282 4.80 -12.56 -9.85
C LEU A 282 3.73 -11.75 -9.12
N SER A 283 3.77 -10.42 -9.22
CA SER A 283 2.74 -9.55 -8.66
C SER A 283 1.36 -9.82 -9.24
N TYR A 284 1.28 -10.06 -10.55
CA TYR A 284 0.04 -10.43 -11.23
C TYR A 284 -0.48 -11.78 -10.73
N ILE A 285 0.32 -12.83 -10.73
CA ILE A 285 -0.12 -14.15 -10.27
C ILE A 285 -0.51 -14.11 -8.79
N MET A 286 0.22 -13.36 -7.96
CA MET A 286 -0.09 -13.19 -6.54
C MET A 286 -1.41 -12.44 -6.32
N SER A 287 -1.77 -11.49 -7.18
CA SER A 287 -3.08 -10.82 -7.13
C SER A 287 -4.24 -11.80 -7.33
N GLN A 288 -4.10 -12.72 -8.30
CA GLN A 288 -5.09 -13.76 -8.59
C GLN A 288 -5.21 -14.77 -7.44
N LEU A 289 -4.14 -14.93 -6.67
CA LEU A 289 -4.13 -15.71 -5.42
C LEU A 289 -4.72 -14.95 -4.21
N GLY A 290 -5.22 -13.73 -4.39
CA GLY A 290 -5.84 -12.93 -3.33
C GLY A 290 -4.85 -12.13 -2.46
N TYR A 291 -3.64 -11.87 -2.95
CA TYR A 291 -2.65 -11.02 -2.28
C TYR A 291 -2.64 -9.58 -2.83
N LYS A 292 -2.35 -8.61 -1.95
CA LYS A 292 -2.11 -7.21 -2.28
C LYS A 292 -0.79 -7.07 -3.05
N HIS A 293 -0.63 -5.93 -3.71
CA HIS A 293 0.64 -5.54 -4.33
C HIS A 293 1.80 -5.64 -3.34
N PRO A 294 2.98 -6.07 -3.82
CA PRO A 294 4.12 -6.25 -2.94
C PRO A 294 4.62 -4.91 -2.42
N VAL A 295 4.87 -4.85 -1.12
CA VAL A 295 5.65 -3.76 -0.54
C VAL A 295 7.12 -4.14 -0.61
N HIS A 296 7.93 -3.31 -1.28
CA HIS A 296 9.37 -3.52 -1.37
C HIS A 296 10.04 -3.04 -0.09
N SER A 297 10.77 -3.92 0.59
CA SER A 297 11.50 -3.59 1.82
C SER A 297 12.75 -4.45 1.96
N LYS A 298 13.91 -3.81 2.16
CA LYS A 298 15.21 -4.49 2.37
C LYS A 298 15.55 -5.54 1.31
N GLY A 299 15.24 -5.27 0.03
CA GLY A 299 15.47 -6.20 -1.08
C GLY A 299 14.46 -7.36 -1.19
N TYR A 300 13.40 -7.37 -0.38
CA TYR A 300 12.31 -8.33 -0.46
C TYR A 300 11.02 -7.67 -0.98
N MET A 301 10.27 -8.41 -1.79
CA MET A 301 8.87 -8.16 -2.10
C MET A 301 7.98 -8.84 -1.05
N LEU A 302 7.21 -8.06 -0.32
CA LEU A 302 6.33 -8.53 0.75
C LEU A 302 4.87 -8.50 0.30
N PHE A 303 4.29 -9.68 0.08
CA PHE A 303 2.89 -9.83 -0.32
C PHE A 303 2.03 -10.08 0.92
N LYS A 304 1.00 -9.24 1.13
CA LYS A 304 0.03 -9.39 2.23
C LYS A 304 -1.32 -9.85 1.67
N PRO A 305 -2.13 -10.65 2.38
CA PRO A 305 -3.49 -10.99 1.93
C PRO A 305 -4.37 -9.74 1.71
N GLN A 306 -5.29 -9.76 0.75
CA GLN A 306 -6.26 -8.68 0.52
C GLN A 306 -7.43 -8.76 1.52
N GLY A 307 -7.68 -7.69 2.29
CA GLY A 307 -8.89 -7.53 3.12
C GLY A 307 -9.35 -8.81 3.86
N ALA A 308 -10.60 -9.22 3.60
CA ALA A 308 -11.24 -10.41 4.16
C ALA A 308 -10.54 -11.74 3.82
N ASN A 309 -9.64 -11.78 2.83
CA ASN A 309 -8.86 -12.97 2.49
C ASN A 309 -7.88 -13.37 3.61
N PHE A 310 -7.63 -12.48 4.59
CA PHE A 310 -6.92 -12.86 5.81
C PHE A 310 -7.63 -13.99 6.59
N PHE A 311 -8.97 -14.06 6.49
CA PHE A 311 -9.78 -15.11 7.12
C PHE A 311 -9.82 -16.41 6.31
N ILE A 312 -9.31 -16.40 5.06
CA ILE A 312 -9.18 -17.63 4.28
C ILE A 312 -8.12 -18.51 4.93
N LEU A 313 -8.52 -19.76 5.18
CA LEU A 313 -7.75 -20.75 5.91
C LEU A 313 -6.32 -20.89 5.33
N GLY A 314 -5.30 -20.64 6.17
CA GLY A 314 -3.89 -20.79 5.82
C GLY A 314 -3.24 -19.62 5.04
N MET A 315 -3.96 -18.56 4.67
CA MET A 315 -3.36 -17.39 4.01
C MET A 315 -2.49 -16.59 4.99
N ARG A 316 -1.24 -16.31 4.62
CA ARG A 316 -0.31 -15.46 5.39
C ARG A 316 0.66 -14.75 4.47
N LYS A 317 1.39 -13.77 5.02
CA LYS A 317 2.39 -12.99 4.30
C LYS A 317 3.35 -13.89 3.50
N PHE A 318 3.50 -13.59 2.22
CA PHE A 318 4.51 -14.15 1.33
C PHE A 318 5.71 -13.20 1.24
N ARG A 319 6.90 -13.76 1.10
CA ARG A 319 8.12 -13.02 0.84
C ARG A 319 8.74 -13.55 -0.44
N ALA A 320 9.09 -12.66 -1.34
CA ALA A 320 9.89 -13.00 -2.51
C ALA A 320 11.15 -12.14 -2.52
N ARG A 321 12.24 -12.68 -3.03
CA ARG A 321 13.48 -11.94 -3.30
C ARG A 321 13.97 -12.34 -4.68
N VAL A 322 14.37 -11.35 -5.47
CA VAL A 322 14.95 -11.55 -6.80
C VAL A 322 16.45 -11.35 -6.65
N ASP A 323 17.21 -12.36 -7.01
CA ASP A 323 18.68 -12.36 -7.01
C ASP A 323 19.14 -12.84 -8.41
N GLY A 324 19.40 -11.89 -9.32
CA GLY A 324 19.75 -12.18 -10.72
C GLY A 324 18.64 -12.99 -11.43
N ASN A 325 19.00 -14.15 -11.98
CA ASN A 325 18.08 -15.08 -12.64
C ASN A 325 17.34 -16.03 -11.68
N THR A 326 17.40 -15.76 -10.37
CA THR A 326 16.76 -16.61 -9.36
C THR A 326 15.75 -15.84 -8.53
N ILE A 327 14.65 -16.50 -8.19
CA ILE A 327 13.64 -15.98 -7.28
C ILE A 327 13.51 -16.91 -6.08
N VAL A 328 13.77 -16.35 -4.91
CA VAL A 328 13.61 -17.04 -3.63
C VAL A 328 12.25 -16.67 -3.04
N LEU A 329 11.36 -17.65 -2.96
CA LEU A 329 9.99 -17.50 -2.46
C LEU A 329 9.83 -18.18 -1.11
N GLN A 330 9.18 -17.50 -0.16
CA GLN A 330 8.88 -18.01 1.17
C GLN A 330 7.43 -17.70 1.55
N GLY A 331 6.66 -18.73 1.89
CA GLY A 331 5.25 -18.57 2.22
C GLY A 331 4.56 -19.86 2.67
N PRO A 332 3.25 -19.81 2.94
CA PRO A 332 2.40 -20.96 3.26
C PRO A 332 2.48 -22.08 2.22
N TYR A 333 2.54 -23.33 2.68
CA TYR A 333 2.71 -24.50 1.82
C TYR A 333 1.64 -24.64 0.72
N LEU A 334 0.35 -24.54 1.08
CA LEU A 334 -0.76 -24.72 0.14
C LEU A 334 -0.71 -23.70 -1.01
N TYR A 335 -0.52 -22.43 -0.66
CA TYR A 335 -0.45 -21.34 -1.63
C TYR A 335 0.84 -21.37 -2.44
N MET A 336 1.94 -21.90 -1.87
CA MET A 336 3.18 -22.11 -2.60
C MET A 336 3.00 -23.15 -3.72
N SER A 337 2.28 -24.25 -3.43
CA SER A 337 1.97 -25.26 -4.45
C SER A 337 1.09 -24.70 -5.56
N LYS A 338 0.06 -23.90 -5.22
CA LYS A 338 -0.81 -23.25 -6.20
C LYS A 338 -0.02 -22.24 -7.05
N LEU A 339 0.83 -21.43 -6.42
CA LEU A 339 1.71 -20.48 -7.10
C LEU A 339 2.62 -21.16 -8.13
N ILE A 340 3.25 -22.28 -7.79
CA ILE A 340 4.09 -23.05 -8.72
C ILE A 340 3.30 -23.51 -9.95
N LYS A 341 2.09 -24.06 -9.71
CA LYS A 341 1.23 -24.52 -10.81
C LYS A 341 0.87 -23.36 -11.74
N MET A 342 0.53 -22.20 -11.19
CA MET A 342 0.23 -21.00 -11.97
C MET A 342 1.45 -20.49 -12.73
N LEU A 343 2.64 -20.49 -12.13
CA LEU A 343 3.88 -20.09 -12.80
C LEU A 343 4.22 -21.03 -13.98
N LYS A 344 4.08 -22.34 -13.82
CA LYS A 344 4.29 -23.30 -14.92
C LYS A 344 3.22 -23.18 -16.00
N TYR A 345 1.97 -22.95 -15.61
CA TYR A 345 0.87 -22.78 -16.54
C TYR A 345 1.02 -21.50 -17.37
N TYR A 346 1.44 -20.41 -16.73
CA TYR A 346 1.70 -19.14 -17.40
C TYR A 346 2.90 -19.23 -18.36
N GLU A 347 3.96 -19.95 -17.99
CA GLU A 347 5.08 -20.25 -18.90
C GLU A 347 4.60 -20.95 -20.18
N GLN A 348 3.69 -21.93 -20.07
CA GLN A 348 3.22 -22.72 -21.22
C GLN A 348 2.20 -21.99 -22.09
N THR A 349 1.29 -21.22 -21.47
CA THR A 349 0.09 -20.69 -22.14
C THR A 349 0.06 -19.18 -22.27
N GLY A 350 0.90 -18.47 -21.50
CA GLY A 350 0.82 -17.03 -21.33
C GLY A 350 -0.49 -16.55 -20.70
N LYS A 351 -1.29 -17.44 -20.12
CA LYS A 351 -2.59 -17.13 -19.49
C LYS A 351 -2.61 -17.56 -18.03
N THR A 352 -3.48 -16.95 -17.24
CA THR A 352 -3.75 -17.29 -15.83
C THR A 352 -5.18 -17.81 -15.61
N ASP A 353 -6.02 -17.82 -16.64
CA ASP A 353 -7.49 -18.01 -16.60
C ASP A 353 -8.03 -19.40 -16.16
N LYS A 354 -7.24 -20.24 -15.48
CA LYS A 354 -7.65 -21.63 -15.17
C LYS A 354 -7.46 -22.12 -13.73
N PHE A 355 -7.26 -21.27 -12.73
CA PHE A 355 -7.06 -21.74 -11.33
C PHE A 355 -7.61 -20.87 -10.21
#